data_AF-A0A3C1S0L0-F1
#
_entry.id   AF-A0A3C1S0L0-F1
#
_cell.length_a   1.000
_cell.length_b   1.000
_cell.length_c   1.000
_cell.angle_alpha   90.00
_cell.angle_beta   90.00
_cell.angle_gamma   90.00
#
_symmetry.space_group_name_H-M   'P 1'
#
loop_
_entity.id
_entity.type
_entity.pdbx_description
1 polymer ?
#
loop_
_entity_poly.entity_id
_entity_poly.type
_entity_poly.pdbx_seq_one_letter_code
_entity_poly.pdbx_strand_id
1 'polypeptide(L)'
;MGDTFDSRKGIDLYSLDWAQRNYFDQLRDMGCKLTSIVGNHTAFYKNTNDINTIDLLLREYDNIDVIVNPEERTFDKLKVLFVPWITSDDSERTHTIIKRSSAKVCMGHLELNGFSAHHGYTMEDGHDALPFKKFTKTFSGHYHTRSTDGTISYLGNPYELYWNDCNDNRGFHIFDTDTLELEPVNNPYQMYKVIKYNDTPRQLFKFQDYKDMFVKVVVFQKSNKKEYERFIDALSHAGPYDLKIVEKIDGSQLDDTIVEQTEDTVTLLDKFVDDLETDLDKNRIKSLLKNMYKEACEVTI
;
A
#
# COMPACT_ATOMS: atom_id res chain seq x y z
N MET A 1 2.90 2.98 -9.85
CA MET A 1 3.60 1.96 -10.67
C MET A 1 2.82 0.68 -10.55
N GLY A 2 1.84 0.48 -11.43
CA GLY A 2 0.81 -0.56 -11.29
C GLY A 2 -0.33 -0.16 -10.35
N ASP A 3 -1.34 -1.02 -10.30
CA ASP A 3 -2.53 -0.95 -9.44
C ASP A 3 -3.23 0.41 -9.44
N THR A 4 -3.42 0.96 -10.64
CA THR A 4 -4.19 2.20 -10.84
C THR A 4 -5.67 2.03 -10.47
N PHE A 5 -6.17 0.80 -10.55
CA PHE A 5 -7.50 0.40 -10.09
C PHE A 5 -7.37 -0.79 -9.14
N ASP A 6 -8.22 -0.82 -8.13
CA ASP A 6 -8.14 -1.78 -7.01
C ASP A 6 -8.61 -3.19 -7.37
N SER A 7 -9.48 -3.35 -8.37
CA SER A 7 -10.01 -4.64 -8.76
C SER A 7 -9.82 -4.94 -10.24
N ARG A 8 -9.35 -6.16 -10.50
CA ARG A 8 -9.20 -6.69 -11.86
C ARG A 8 -10.51 -7.19 -12.46
N LYS A 9 -11.56 -7.36 -11.65
CA LYS A 9 -12.85 -7.95 -12.08
C LYS A 9 -13.98 -6.94 -12.19
N GLY A 10 -13.94 -5.89 -11.38
CA GLY A 10 -15.02 -4.91 -11.28
C GLY A 10 -14.49 -3.52 -11.06
N ILE A 11 -15.31 -2.53 -11.38
CA ILE A 11 -15.01 -1.14 -11.07
C ILE A 11 -16.25 -0.45 -10.53
N ASP A 12 -16.08 0.28 -9.43
CA ASP A 12 -17.09 1.18 -8.91
C ASP A 12 -17.19 2.42 -9.81
N LEU A 13 -18.40 2.74 -10.29
CA LEU A 13 -18.60 3.83 -11.25
C LEU A 13 -18.31 5.20 -10.64
N TYR A 14 -18.52 5.37 -9.33
CA TYR A 14 -18.16 6.62 -8.66
C TYR A 14 -16.65 6.82 -8.62
N SER A 15 -15.89 5.77 -8.32
CA SER A 15 -14.43 5.77 -8.33
C SER A 15 -13.88 6.08 -9.72
N LEU A 16 -14.47 5.50 -10.78
CA LEU A 16 -14.08 5.79 -12.16
C LEU A 16 -14.34 7.24 -12.56
N ASP A 17 -15.56 7.75 -12.34
CA ASP A 17 -15.91 9.15 -12.63
C ASP A 17 -15.04 10.14 -11.84
N TRP A 18 -14.78 9.84 -10.56
CA TRP A 18 -13.88 10.65 -9.74
C TRP A 18 -12.46 10.66 -10.29
N ALA A 19 -11.90 9.48 -10.64
CA ALA A 19 -10.54 9.36 -11.13
C ALA A 19 -10.36 10.08 -12.48
N GLN A 20 -11.34 9.97 -13.39
CA GLN A 20 -11.33 10.70 -14.66
C GLN A 20 -11.26 12.21 -14.42
N ARG A 21 -12.19 12.77 -13.65
CA ARG A 21 -12.29 14.23 -13.44
C ARG A 21 -11.15 14.84 -12.63
N ASN A 22 -10.68 14.13 -11.60
CA ASN A 22 -9.75 14.69 -10.60
C ASN A 22 -8.30 14.26 -10.81
N TYR A 23 -8.04 13.25 -11.64
CA TYR A 23 -6.69 12.77 -11.89
C TYR A 23 -6.35 12.75 -13.38
N PHE A 24 -7.02 11.94 -14.19
CA PHE A 24 -6.62 11.75 -15.59
C PHE A 24 -6.87 13.00 -16.45
N ASP A 25 -8.03 13.63 -16.34
CA ASP A 25 -8.34 14.88 -17.03
C ASP A 25 -7.41 16.01 -16.59
N GLN A 26 -7.11 16.11 -15.29
CA GLN A 26 -6.18 17.12 -14.78
C GLN A 26 -4.79 16.96 -15.39
N LEU A 27 -4.26 15.73 -15.44
CA LEU A 27 -2.96 15.46 -16.04
C LEU A 27 -2.95 15.78 -17.54
N ARG A 28 -4.02 15.42 -18.27
CA ARG A 28 -4.18 15.76 -19.69
C ARG A 28 -4.19 17.27 -19.90
N ASP A 29 -5.00 18.00 -19.14
CA ASP A 29 -5.20 19.44 -19.28
C ASP A 29 -3.93 20.23 -18.87
N MET A 30 -3.12 19.66 -17.98
CA MET A 30 -1.77 20.15 -17.65
C MET A 30 -0.72 19.85 -18.73
N GLY A 31 -1.06 19.08 -19.75
CA GLY A 31 -0.13 18.63 -20.80
C GLY A 31 0.86 17.56 -20.35
N CYS A 32 0.57 16.87 -19.23
CA CYS A 32 1.40 15.79 -18.73
C CYS A 32 1.20 14.51 -19.56
N LYS A 33 2.29 13.79 -19.84
CA LYS A 33 2.24 12.43 -20.34
C LYS A 33 2.27 11.45 -19.17
N LEU A 34 1.30 10.55 -19.11
CA LEU A 34 1.21 9.53 -18.10
C LEU A 34 1.65 8.19 -18.70
N THR A 35 2.69 7.59 -18.14
CA THR A 35 3.04 6.19 -18.43
C THR A 35 2.64 5.34 -17.23
N SER A 36 1.78 4.35 -17.46
CA SER A 36 1.38 3.38 -16.43
C SER A 36 1.80 1.98 -16.82
N ILE A 37 2.35 1.23 -15.87
CA ILE A 37 2.59 -0.21 -16.03
C ILE A 37 1.38 -0.98 -15.49
N VAL A 38 1.10 -2.15 -16.05
CA VAL A 38 0.10 -3.06 -15.49
C VAL A 38 0.58 -3.64 -14.16
N GLY A 39 -0.23 -3.55 -13.10
CA GLY A 39 -0.05 -4.22 -11.81
C GLY A 39 -0.99 -5.40 -11.62
N ASN A 40 -0.83 -6.15 -10.52
CA ASN A 40 -1.59 -7.40 -10.29
C ASN A 40 -3.09 -7.17 -10.09
N HIS A 41 -3.50 -5.99 -9.61
CA HIS A 41 -4.91 -5.61 -9.47
C HIS A 41 -5.53 -5.13 -10.78
N THR A 42 -4.71 -4.86 -11.80
CA THR A 42 -5.20 -4.39 -13.10
C THR A 42 -5.17 -5.46 -14.19
N ALA A 43 -4.41 -6.54 -14.02
CA ALA A 43 -4.41 -7.67 -14.94
C ALA A 43 -5.62 -8.58 -14.68
N PHE A 44 -6.48 -8.75 -15.70
CA PHE A 44 -7.70 -9.57 -15.56
C PHE A 44 -7.38 -11.04 -15.31
N TYR A 45 -6.44 -11.60 -16.07
CA TYR A 45 -5.99 -12.97 -15.92
C TYR A 45 -4.77 -13.05 -14.98
N LYS A 46 -4.63 -14.18 -14.27
CA LYS A 46 -3.44 -14.43 -13.42
C LYS A 46 -2.18 -14.72 -14.24
N ASN A 47 -2.33 -15.22 -15.46
CA ASN A 47 -1.24 -15.72 -16.30
C ASN A 47 -0.80 -14.77 -17.42
N THR A 48 -1.54 -13.71 -17.72
CA THR A 48 -1.20 -12.70 -18.74
C THR A 48 -1.72 -11.30 -18.36
N ASN A 49 -1.02 -10.26 -18.84
CA ASN A 49 -1.42 -8.85 -18.71
C ASN A 49 -2.24 -8.34 -19.92
N ASP A 50 -2.47 -9.18 -20.93
CA ASP A 50 -3.06 -8.78 -22.22
C ASP A 50 -4.42 -8.09 -22.09
N ILE A 51 -5.26 -8.58 -21.18
CA ILE A 51 -6.51 -7.91 -20.79
C ILE A 51 -6.26 -7.22 -19.46
N ASN A 52 -6.31 -5.89 -19.47
CA ASN A 52 -6.10 -5.09 -18.27
C ASN A 52 -7.03 -3.87 -18.22
N THR A 53 -7.36 -3.46 -16.99
CA THR A 53 -8.31 -2.39 -16.71
C THR A 53 -7.80 -1.02 -17.20
N ILE A 54 -6.49 -0.79 -17.18
CA ILE A 54 -5.89 0.49 -17.57
C ILE A 54 -6.14 0.76 -19.06
N ASP A 55 -5.80 -0.20 -19.92
CA ASP A 55 -6.05 -0.11 -21.36
C ASP A 55 -7.54 0.05 -21.67
N LEU A 56 -8.38 -0.82 -21.11
CA LEU A 56 -9.81 -0.83 -21.42
C LEU A 56 -10.53 0.47 -21.04
N LEU A 57 -10.16 1.08 -19.90
CA LEU A 57 -10.85 2.25 -19.38
C LEU A 57 -10.22 3.58 -19.78
N LEU A 58 -8.92 3.60 -20.09
CA LEU A 58 -8.18 4.84 -20.32
C LEU A 58 -7.70 5.03 -21.76
N ARG A 59 -7.99 4.10 -22.68
CA ARG A 59 -7.61 4.20 -24.11
C ARG A 59 -8.11 5.45 -24.86
N GLU A 60 -9.10 6.15 -24.32
CA GLU A 60 -9.60 7.41 -24.92
C GLU A 60 -8.67 8.60 -24.64
N TYR A 61 -7.76 8.48 -23.67
CA TYR A 61 -6.76 9.48 -23.36
C TYR A 61 -5.54 9.31 -24.27
N ASP A 62 -5.24 10.33 -25.06
CA ASP A 62 -4.09 10.37 -25.98
C ASP A 62 -2.75 10.59 -25.27
N ASN A 63 -2.78 11.11 -24.05
CA ASN A 63 -1.62 11.38 -23.20
C ASN A 63 -1.27 10.22 -22.25
N ILE A 64 -2.01 9.11 -22.29
CA ILE A 64 -1.78 7.94 -21.45
C ILE A 64 -1.19 6.80 -22.27
N ASP A 65 -0.07 6.27 -21.82
CA ASP A 65 0.64 5.15 -22.42
C ASP A 65 0.71 3.99 -21.43
N VAL A 66 0.26 2.83 -21.85
CA VAL A 66 0.16 1.63 -21.01
C VAL A 66 1.22 0.63 -21.40
N ILE A 67 2.08 0.28 -20.45
CA ILE A 67 3.13 -0.72 -20.63
C ILE A 67 2.63 -2.05 -20.07
N VAL A 68 2.32 -2.97 -20.98
CA VAL A 68 1.78 -4.31 -20.69
C VAL A 68 2.88 -5.36 -20.56
N ASN A 69 3.94 -5.20 -21.37
CA ASN A 69 5.08 -6.11 -21.45
C ASN A 69 6.36 -5.43 -20.96
N PRO A 70 7.35 -6.17 -20.44
CA PRO A 70 8.64 -5.60 -20.08
C PRO A 70 9.34 -4.99 -21.30
N GLU A 71 9.68 -3.70 -21.22
CA GLU A 71 10.32 -2.97 -22.31
C GLU A 71 11.18 -1.80 -21.80
N GLU A 72 12.18 -1.41 -22.62
CA GLU A 72 12.98 -0.22 -22.33
C GLU A 72 12.38 0.99 -23.03
N ARG A 73 12.18 2.08 -22.29
CA ARG A 73 11.79 3.38 -22.84
C ARG A 73 12.78 4.46 -22.44
N THR A 74 12.87 5.50 -23.25
CA THR A 74 13.75 6.64 -23.00
C THR A 74 12.92 7.85 -22.57
N PHE A 75 13.21 8.37 -21.39
CA PHE A 75 12.69 9.62 -20.86
C PHE A 75 13.84 10.62 -20.85
N ASP A 76 13.72 11.69 -21.64
CA ASP A 76 14.81 12.62 -21.92
C ASP A 76 16.08 11.92 -22.43
N LYS A 77 17.11 11.79 -21.59
CA LYS A 77 18.37 11.08 -21.90
C LYS A 77 18.49 9.76 -21.13
N LEU A 78 17.55 9.45 -20.26
CA LEU A 78 17.57 8.31 -19.38
C LEU A 78 16.81 7.13 -19.99
N LYS A 79 17.52 6.03 -20.21
CA LYS A 79 16.89 4.75 -20.54
C LYS A 79 16.42 4.06 -19.26
N VAL A 80 15.14 3.73 -19.22
CA VAL A 80 14.46 3.06 -18.11
C VAL A 80 13.89 1.74 -18.60
N LEU A 81 14.14 0.66 -17.88
CA LEU A 81 13.45 -0.61 -18.08
C LEU A 81 12.15 -0.58 -17.27
N PHE A 82 11.01 -0.79 -17.93
CA PHE A 82 9.74 -1.01 -17.25
C PHE A 82 9.48 -2.50 -17.11
N VAL A 83 9.01 -2.90 -15.94
CA VAL A 83 8.65 -4.29 -15.63
C VAL A 83 7.24 -4.30 -15.03
N PRO A 84 6.20 -4.48 -15.85
CA PRO A 84 4.84 -4.73 -15.37
C PRO A 84 4.75 -5.99 -14.51
N TRP A 85 3.56 -6.30 -14.00
CA TRP A 85 3.32 -7.51 -13.22
C TRP A 85 3.87 -8.76 -13.93
N ILE A 86 4.70 -9.54 -13.24
CA ILE A 86 5.33 -10.72 -13.80
C ILE A 86 4.35 -11.89 -13.68
N THR A 87 3.79 -12.31 -14.80
CA THR A 87 2.84 -13.43 -14.85
C THR A 87 3.57 -14.75 -15.02
N SER A 88 2.84 -15.87 -14.83
CA SER A 88 3.39 -17.20 -15.07
C SER A 88 3.88 -17.40 -16.51
N ASP A 89 3.20 -16.81 -17.49
CA ASP A 89 3.48 -17.07 -18.90
C ASP A 89 4.67 -16.23 -19.40
N ASP A 90 4.90 -15.06 -18.81
CA ASP A 90 5.96 -14.12 -19.23
C ASP A 90 7.19 -14.11 -18.30
N SER A 91 7.23 -14.94 -17.26
CA SER A 91 8.32 -14.95 -16.27
C SER A 91 9.71 -15.14 -16.89
N GLU A 92 9.91 -16.18 -17.70
CA GLU A 92 11.21 -16.45 -18.34
C GLU A 92 11.66 -15.32 -19.27
N ARG A 93 10.72 -14.79 -20.06
CA ARG A 93 10.95 -13.68 -20.98
C ARG A 93 11.35 -12.41 -20.21
N THR A 94 10.63 -12.10 -19.14
CA THR A 94 10.88 -10.94 -18.28
C THR A 94 12.26 -11.01 -17.65
N HIS A 95 12.63 -12.15 -17.07
CA HIS A 95 13.96 -12.36 -16.50
C HIS A 95 15.07 -12.24 -17.56
N THR A 96 14.82 -12.70 -18.79
CA THR A 96 15.76 -12.57 -19.89
C THR A 96 15.99 -11.10 -20.27
N ILE A 97 14.92 -10.30 -20.32
CA ILE A 97 15.00 -8.86 -20.62
C ILE A 97 15.72 -8.11 -19.50
N ILE A 98 15.40 -8.38 -18.23
CA ILE A 98 16.09 -7.79 -17.07
C ILE A 98 17.60 -8.05 -17.13
N LYS A 99 18.00 -9.30 -17.41
CA LYS A 99 19.42 -9.69 -17.52
C LYS A 99 20.12 -8.94 -18.65
N ARG A 100 19.47 -8.81 -19.82
CA ARG A 100 20.04 -8.18 -21.03
C ARG A 100 19.98 -6.65 -21.03
N SER A 101 19.08 -6.07 -20.24
CA SER A 101 18.84 -4.63 -20.23
C SER A 101 20.10 -3.84 -19.91
N SER A 102 20.27 -2.74 -20.64
CA SER A 102 21.35 -1.77 -20.47
C SER A 102 20.90 -0.48 -19.77
N ALA A 103 19.62 -0.42 -19.39
CA ALA A 103 19.05 0.70 -18.66
C ALA A 103 19.79 0.91 -17.33
N LYS A 104 19.87 2.17 -16.89
CA LYS A 104 20.40 2.51 -15.57
C LYS A 104 19.34 2.37 -14.48
N VAL A 105 18.07 2.54 -14.85
CA VAL A 105 16.94 2.53 -13.93
C VAL A 105 15.94 1.45 -14.34
N CYS A 106 15.41 0.73 -13.35
CA CYS A 106 14.29 -0.18 -13.52
C CYS A 106 13.08 0.36 -12.75
N MET A 107 11.91 0.38 -13.37
CA MET A 107 10.64 0.76 -12.73
C MET A 107 9.65 -0.39 -12.90
N GLY A 108 9.13 -0.94 -11.81
CA GLY A 108 8.30 -2.12 -11.91
C GLY A 108 7.17 -2.22 -10.90
N HIS A 109 6.38 -3.27 -11.06
CA HIS A 109 5.37 -3.71 -10.11
C HIS A 109 5.77 -5.10 -9.63
N LEU A 110 6.68 -5.14 -8.67
CA LEU A 110 7.43 -6.34 -8.28
C LEU A 110 7.04 -6.79 -6.89
N GLU A 111 6.95 -8.11 -6.70
CA GLU A 111 6.81 -8.75 -5.40
C GLU A 111 8.17 -9.35 -5.01
N LEU A 112 9.08 -8.53 -4.47
CA LEU A 112 10.45 -8.94 -4.11
C LEU A 112 10.59 -9.26 -2.62
N ASN A 113 11.50 -10.18 -2.30
CA ASN A 113 11.84 -10.55 -0.93
C ASN A 113 12.69 -9.51 -0.21
N GLY A 114 12.52 -9.41 1.11
CA GLY A 114 13.31 -8.57 2.00
C GLY A 114 12.83 -7.12 2.11
N PHE A 115 11.64 -6.80 1.61
CA PHE A 115 11.03 -5.46 1.69
C PHE A 115 9.74 -5.49 2.51
N SER A 116 9.44 -4.37 3.19
CA SER A 116 8.22 -4.23 3.98
C SER A 116 7.02 -4.07 3.04
N ALA A 117 6.11 -5.05 3.06
CA ALA A 117 4.88 -5.02 2.27
C ALA A 117 3.87 -4.02 2.88
N HIS A 118 3.77 -4.07 4.21
CA HIS A 118 3.07 -3.13 5.08
C HIS A 118 3.80 -3.07 6.43
N HIS A 119 3.38 -2.15 7.28
CA HIS A 119 3.94 -2.00 8.62
C HIS A 119 3.96 -3.35 9.37
N GLY A 120 5.12 -3.70 9.94
CA GLY A 120 5.32 -4.93 10.71
C GLY A 120 5.44 -6.23 9.89
N TYR A 121 5.34 -6.19 8.55
CA TYR A 121 5.46 -7.39 7.72
C TYR A 121 6.43 -7.21 6.56
N THR A 122 7.43 -8.08 6.51
CA THR A 122 8.43 -8.18 5.45
C THR A 122 8.12 -9.36 4.56
N MET A 123 8.19 -9.18 3.24
CA MET A 123 7.94 -10.28 2.30
C MET A 123 9.12 -11.25 2.29
N GLU A 124 8.83 -12.55 2.43
CA GLU A 124 9.83 -13.63 2.37
C GLU A 124 9.60 -14.60 1.19
N ASP A 125 8.38 -14.66 0.64
CA ASP A 125 7.92 -15.66 -0.34
C ASP A 125 7.68 -15.13 -1.77
N GLY A 126 8.13 -13.93 -2.09
CA GLY A 126 8.19 -13.34 -3.43
C GLY A 126 9.45 -13.71 -4.23
N HIS A 127 9.74 -12.91 -5.26
CA HIS A 127 10.88 -13.08 -6.18
C HIS A 127 12.22 -12.64 -5.57
N ASP A 128 13.31 -13.25 -6.06
CA ASP A 128 14.67 -12.84 -5.75
C ASP A 128 14.92 -11.39 -6.21
N ALA A 129 15.42 -10.57 -5.29
CA ALA A 129 15.75 -9.17 -5.53
C ALA A 129 17.09 -9.00 -6.28
N LEU A 130 17.98 -10.00 -6.24
CA LEU A 130 19.34 -9.90 -6.78
C LEU A 130 19.40 -9.49 -8.26
N PRO A 131 18.55 -10.02 -9.17
CA PRO A 131 18.54 -9.60 -10.58
C PRO A 131 18.26 -8.10 -10.79
N PHE A 132 17.62 -7.43 -9.82
CA PHE A 132 17.27 -6.01 -9.88
C PHE A 132 18.31 -5.11 -9.23
N LYS A 133 19.33 -5.66 -8.55
CA LYS A 133 20.41 -4.88 -7.94
C LYS A 133 21.48 -4.42 -8.94
N LYS A 134 21.45 -4.90 -10.19
CA LYS A 134 22.35 -4.45 -11.27
C LYS A 134 22.06 -3.03 -11.74
N PHE A 135 20.84 -2.53 -11.55
CA PHE A 135 20.45 -1.17 -11.94
C PHE A 135 21.00 -0.18 -10.91
N THR A 136 21.27 1.06 -11.33
CA THR A 136 21.66 2.15 -10.43
C THR A 136 20.54 2.47 -9.46
N LYS A 137 19.29 2.47 -9.94
CA LYS A 137 18.08 2.58 -9.13
C LYS A 137 17.02 1.61 -9.64
N THR A 138 16.34 0.94 -8.73
CA THR A 138 15.13 0.18 -9.02
C THR A 138 13.99 0.74 -8.18
N PHE A 139 12.90 1.12 -8.82
CA PHE A 139 11.69 1.57 -8.13
C PHE A 139 10.58 0.54 -8.32
N SER A 140 9.90 0.17 -7.24
CA SER A 140 8.76 -0.75 -7.30
C SER A 140 7.48 -0.19 -6.66
N GLY A 141 6.34 -0.54 -7.25
CA GLY A 141 5.01 -0.44 -6.63
C GLY A 141 4.70 -1.73 -5.87
N HIS A 142 3.43 -2.13 -5.83
CA HIS A 142 2.93 -3.35 -5.19
C HIS A 142 2.89 -3.30 -3.65
N TYR A 143 4.02 -3.00 -3.00
CA TYR A 143 4.01 -2.78 -1.56
C TYR A 143 3.60 -1.36 -1.21
N HIS A 144 2.75 -1.24 -0.20
CA HIS A 144 2.12 0.02 0.15
C HIS A 144 3.01 0.86 1.04
N THR A 145 3.86 0.25 1.87
CA THR A 145 4.82 0.97 2.71
C THR A 145 6.12 1.27 1.95
N ARG A 146 6.64 2.48 2.14
CA ARG A 146 7.95 2.88 1.61
C ARG A 146 9.04 2.05 2.29
N SER A 147 9.89 1.43 1.48
CA SER A 147 11.05 0.70 1.98
C SER A 147 12.18 0.75 0.97
N THR A 148 13.44 0.74 1.43
CA THR A 148 14.60 0.82 0.55
C THR A 148 15.78 0.06 1.13
N ASP A 149 16.58 -0.53 0.25
CA ASP A 149 17.89 -1.10 0.58
C ASP A 149 19.06 -0.25 0.02
N GLY A 150 18.74 0.94 -0.48
CA GLY A 150 19.68 1.87 -1.14
C GLY A 150 19.67 1.79 -2.67
N THR A 151 19.41 0.60 -3.23
CA THR A 151 19.34 0.36 -4.68
C THR A 151 17.90 0.18 -5.14
N ILE A 152 17.15 -0.69 -4.46
CA ILE A 152 15.74 -0.98 -4.73
C ILE A 152 14.91 -0.21 -3.71
N SER A 153 13.92 0.52 -4.18
CA SER A 153 13.00 1.28 -3.33
C SER A 153 11.55 1.01 -3.72
N TYR A 154 10.75 0.60 -2.76
CA TYR A 154 9.30 0.59 -2.88
C TYR A 154 8.77 1.99 -2.57
N LEU A 155 7.99 2.55 -3.49
CA LEU A 155 7.53 3.94 -3.41
C LEU A 155 6.30 4.09 -2.51
N GLY A 156 5.61 2.98 -2.23
CA GLY A 156 4.39 2.98 -1.44
C GLY A 156 3.19 3.62 -2.14
N ASN A 157 2.10 3.71 -1.39
CA ASN A 157 0.84 4.34 -1.82
C ASN A 157 0.76 5.83 -1.40
N PRO A 158 -0.05 6.64 -2.12
CA PRO A 158 -0.14 8.07 -1.88
C PRO A 158 -0.95 8.49 -0.64
N TYR A 159 -1.76 7.59 -0.06
CA TYR A 159 -2.59 7.84 1.13
C TYR A 159 -2.80 6.56 1.92
N GLU A 160 -3.29 6.65 3.16
CA GLU A 160 -3.55 5.51 4.03
C GLU A 160 -4.80 4.74 3.54
N LEU A 161 -4.68 3.43 3.33
CA LEU A 161 -5.78 2.56 2.90
C LEU A 161 -6.40 1.79 4.07
N TYR A 162 -5.58 1.42 5.05
CA TYR A 162 -5.99 0.58 6.16
C TYR A 162 -5.40 1.07 7.50
N TRP A 163 -5.88 0.50 8.61
CA TRP A 163 -5.40 0.89 9.93
C TRP A 163 -3.91 0.62 10.17
N ASN A 164 -3.34 -0.40 9.52
CA ASN A 164 -1.90 -0.69 9.57
C ASN A 164 -1.04 0.39 8.88
N ASP A 165 -1.67 1.31 8.15
CA ASP A 165 -1.01 2.47 7.53
C ASP A 165 -0.96 3.69 8.46
N CYS A 166 -1.61 3.62 9.63
CA CYS A 166 -1.73 4.75 10.55
C CYS A 166 -0.35 5.29 10.95
N ASN A 167 -0.14 6.59 10.72
CA ASN A 167 1.13 7.30 10.98
C ASN A 167 2.30 6.91 10.06
N ASP A 168 2.09 6.11 9.02
CA ASP A 168 3.08 5.90 7.97
C ASP A 168 3.08 7.10 7.01
N ASN A 169 4.26 7.53 6.57
CA ASN A 169 4.40 8.68 5.68
C ASN A 169 4.06 8.27 4.24
N ARG A 170 2.86 8.62 3.81
CA ARG A 170 2.34 8.36 2.45
C ARG A 170 2.61 9.53 1.50
N GLY A 171 2.49 9.29 0.20
CA GLY A 171 2.57 10.34 -0.82
C GLY A 171 3.20 9.85 -2.11
N PHE A 172 3.73 10.78 -2.91
CA PHE A 172 4.38 10.46 -4.19
C PHE A 172 5.84 10.92 -4.19
N HIS A 173 6.53 10.75 -5.31
CA HIS A 173 7.94 11.15 -5.45
C HIS A 173 8.14 11.95 -6.72
N ILE A 174 9.10 12.87 -6.67
CA ILE A 174 9.67 13.54 -7.83
C ILE A 174 11.01 12.86 -8.12
N PHE A 175 11.19 12.41 -9.35
CA PHE A 175 12.41 11.74 -9.79
C PHE A 175 13.09 12.57 -10.88
N ASP A 176 14.32 13.01 -10.60
CA ASP A 176 15.13 13.77 -11.55
C ASP A 176 15.91 12.79 -12.46
N THR A 177 15.65 12.86 -13.77
CA THR A 177 16.24 11.93 -14.75
C THR A 177 17.71 12.21 -15.07
N ASP A 178 18.20 13.42 -14.78
CA ASP A 178 19.60 13.81 -15.01
C ASP A 178 20.48 13.43 -13.80
N THR A 179 20.00 13.66 -12.57
CA THR A 179 20.76 13.37 -11.33
C THR A 179 20.48 12.00 -10.73
N LEU A 180 19.34 11.38 -11.08
CA LEU A 180 18.79 10.16 -10.48
C LEU A 180 18.42 10.32 -8.98
N GLU A 181 18.21 11.56 -8.55
CA GLU A 181 17.70 11.87 -7.20
C GLU A 181 16.19 11.64 -7.13
N LEU A 182 15.75 11.10 -5.99
CA LEU A 182 14.34 10.81 -5.71
C LEU A 182 13.93 11.61 -4.47
N GLU A 183 13.03 12.58 -4.63
CA GLU A 183 12.51 13.41 -3.56
C GLU A 183 11.08 12.98 -3.18
N PRO A 184 10.82 12.61 -1.91
CA PRO A 184 9.48 12.29 -1.47
C PRO A 184 8.65 13.55 -1.24
N VAL A 185 7.43 13.57 -1.78
CA VAL A 185 6.38 14.55 -1.45
C VAL A 185 5.36 13.86 -0.55
N ASN A 186 5.37 14.20 0.74
CA ASN A 186 4.48 13.59 1.72
C ASN A 186 3.07 14.17 1.62
N ASN A 187 2.08 13.29 1.68
CA ASN A 187 0.68 13.68 1.78
C ASN A 187 0.47 14.38 3.13
N PRO A 188 -0.01 15.64 3.16
CA PRO A 188 -0.22 16.36 4.41
C PRO A 188 -1.46 15.86 5.17
N TYR A 189 -2.32 15.07 4.51
CA TYR A 189 -3.54 14.54 5.10
C TYR A 189 -3.32 13.14 5.68
N GLN A 190 -3.90 12.90 6.86
CA GLN A 190 -3.94 11.60 7.52
C GLN A 190 -5.41 11.22 7.75
N MET A 191 -5.75 9.97 7.51
CA MET A 191 -7.11 9.46 7.59
C MET A 191 -7.34 8.69 8.88
N TYR A 192 -6.33 7.99 9.39
CA TYR A 192 -6.42 7.16 10.58
C TYR A 192 -5.73 7.80 11.78
N LYS A 193 -6.39 7.72 12.94
CA LYS A 193 -5.84 8.16 14.23
C LYS A 193 -6.11 7.18 15.35
N VAL A 194 -5.07 6.87 16.10
CA VAL A 194 -5.17 6.12 17.36
C VAL A 194 -4.97 7.07 18.54
N ILE A 195 -5.96 7.10 19.43
CA ILE A 195 -5.91 7.84 20.69
C ILE A 195 -5.67 6.84 21.81
N LYS A 196 -4.53 6.94 22.49
CA LYS A 196 -4.31 6.23 23.76
C LYS A 196 -4.98 7.02 24.89
N TYR A 197 -6.15 6.58 25.35
CA TYR A 197 -6.85 7.23 26.45
C TYR A 197 -6.29 6.77 27.80
N ASN A 198 -5.83 7.73 28.59
CA ASN A 198 -5.47 7.60 30.00
C ASN A 198 -6.00 8.84 30.74
N ASP A 199 -6.73 8.64 31.82
CA ASP A 199 -7.33 9.74 32.57
C ASP A 199 -6.32 10.54 33.43
N THR A 200 -5.08 10.06 33.56
CA THR A 200 -4.04 10.72 34.38
C THR A 200 -2.67 10.79 33.68
N PRO A 201 -2.05 11.98 33.55
CA PRO A 201 -2.57 13.32 33.84
C PRO A 201 -3.47 13.86 32.72
N ARG A 202 -4.32 14.83 33.06
CA ARG A 202 -5.25 15.49 32.13
C ARG A 202 -4.48 16.14 30.97
N GLN A 203 -4.66 15.61 29.76
CA GLN A 203 -4.02 16.14 28.56
C GLN A 203 -4.91 17.22 27.90
N LEU A 204 -4.28 18.28 27.39
CA LEU A 204 -4.95 19.21 26.48
C LEU A 204 -5.27 18.44 25.20
N PHE A 205 -6.55 18.31 24.89
CA PHE A 205 -7.01 17.52 23.76
C PHE A 205 -7.74 18.39 22.74
N LYS A 206 -7.22 18.41 21.50
CA LYS A 206 -7.80 19.17 20.39
C LYS A 206 -8.77 18.28 19.62
N PHE A 207 -10.01 18.19 20.11
CA PHE A 207 -11.03 17.33 19.49
C PHE A 207 -11.27 17.65 18.01
N GLN A 208 -11.13 18.91 17.62
CA GLN A 208 -11.37 19.36 16.25
C GLN A 208 -10.37 18.76 15.23
N ASP A 209 -9.18 18.35 15.69
CA ASP A 209 -8.16 17.73 14.83
C ASP A 209 -8.58 16.34 14.33
N TYR A 210 -9.67 15.77 14.87
CA TYR A 210 -10.18 14.43 14.56
C TYR A 210 -11.44 14.42 13.69
N LYS A 211 -11.88 15.60 13.22
CA LYS A 211 -13.04 15.72 12.34
C LYS A 211 -12.77 15.02 11.00
N ASP A 212 -13.77 14.31 10.48
CA ASP A 212 -13.72 13.56 9.22
C ASP A 212 -12.61 12.49 9.14
N MET A 213 -12.06 12.08 10.30
CA MET A 213 -11.05 11.01 10.41
C MET A 213 -11.65 9.69 10.91
N PHE A 214 -10.98 8.58 10.60
CA PHE A 214 -11.18 7.29 11.25
C PHE A 214 -10.42 7.28 12.57
N VAL A 215 -11.14 7.23 13.69
CA VAL A 215 -10.56 7.36 15.03
C VAL A 215 -10.75 6.08 15.82
N LYS A 216 -9.65 5.58 16.40
CA LYS A 216 -9.65 4.46 17.33
C LYS A 216 -9.18 4.93 18.70
N VAL A 217 -10.03 4.83 19.71
CA VAL A 217 -9.67 5.10 21.10
C VAL A 217 -9.33 3.78 21.78
N VAL A 218 -8.09 3.66 22.25
CA VAL A 218 -7.63 2.53 23.07
C VAL A 218 -7.59 2.99 24.52
N VAL A 219 -8.44 2.39 25.36
CA VAL A 219 -8.61 2.79 26.76
C VAL A 219 -7.66 1.99 27.65
N PHE A 220 -6.59 2.65 28.11
CA PHE A 220 -5.61 2.06 29.02
C PHE A 220 -6.03 2.18 30.49
N GLN A 221 -6.55 3.35 30.87
CA GLN A 221 -6.97 3.64 32.23
C GLN A 221 -8.21 4.52 32.25
N LYS A 222 -9.22 4.10 33.03
CA LYS A 222 -10.52 4.75 33.20
C LYS A 222 -10.93 4.68 34.69
N SER A 223 -10.16 5.33 35.53
CA SER A 223 -10.43 5.48 36.96
C SER A 223 -11.62 6.44 37.21
N ASN A 224 -11.85 7.43 36.33
CA ASN A 224 -13.00 8.33 36.40
C ASN A 224 -13.98 8.15 35.24
N LYS A 225 -15.10 7.46 35.50
CA LYS A 225 -16.15 7.19 34.50
C LYS A 225 -16.76 8.46 33.89
N LYS A 226 -16.98 9.50 34.69
CA LYS A 226 -17.63 10.75 34.23
C LYS A 226 -16.74 11.54 33.27
N GLU A 227 -15.43 11.59 33.55
CA GLU A 227 -14.49 12.28 32.67
C GLU A 227 -14.27 11.51 31.37
N TYR A 228 -14.28 10.18 31.43
CA TYR A 228 -14.27 9.34 30.24
C TYR A 228 -15.50 9.56 29.34
N GLU A 229 -16.70 9.52 29.92
CA GLU A 229 -17.94 9.79 29.16
C GLU A 229 -17.90 11.16 28.51
N ARG A 230 -17.45 12.20 29.23
CA ARG A 230 -17.25 13.54 28.68
C ARG A 230 -16.25 13.59 27.54
N PHE A 231 -15.16 12.82 27.63
CA PHE A 231 -14.15 12.75 26.58
C PHE A 231 -14.71 12.11 25.32
N ILE A 232 -15.37 10.96 25.44
CA ILE A 232 -15.98 10.26 24.31
C ILE A 232 -17.11 11.09 23.70
N ASP A 233 -17.93 11.75 24.51
CA ASP A 233 -18.96 12.67 24.03
C ASP A 233 -18.30 13.82 23.25
N ALA A 234 -17.30 14.50 23.81
CA ALA A 234 -16.63 15.62 23.14
C ALA A 234 -15.96 15.18 21.81
N LEU A 235 -15.36 13.99 21.77
CA LEU A 235 -14.77 13.42 20.57
C LEU A 235 -15.84 13.09 19.52
N SER A 236 -16.96 12.49 19.94
CA SER A 236 -18.09 12.19 19.05
C SER A 236 -18.69 13.46 18.46
N HIS A 237 -18.82 14.53 19.26
CA HIS A 237 -19.33 15.83 18.81
C HIS A 237 -18.39 16.55 17.84
N ALA A 238 -17.09 16.23 17.84
CA ALA A 238 -16.15 16.78 16.86
C ALA A 238 -16.40 16.27 15.43
N GLY A 239 -17.15 15.18 15.29
CA GLY A 239 -17.55 14.59 14.01
C GLY A 239 -16.45 13.80 13.33
N PRO A 240 -15.86 12.76 13.98
CA PRO A 240 -15.05 11.79 13.26
C PRO A 240 -15.91 11.05 12.24
N TYR A 241 -15.30 10.59 11.14
CA TYR A 241 -15.98 9.78 10.13
C TYR A 241 -16.39 8.41 10.70
N ASP A 242 -15.50 7.81 11.49
CA ASP A 242 -15.75 6.57 12.22
C ASP A 242 -15.07 6.65 13.60
N LEU A 243 -15.73 6.16 14.64
CA LEU A 243 -15.19 6.12 16.00
C LEU A 243 -15.29 4.71 16.56
N LYS A 244 -14.14 4.07 16.75
CA LYS A 244 -14.03 2.76 17.40
C LYS A 244 -13.41 2.91 18.79
N ILE A 245 -13.97 2.22 19.76
CA ILE A 245 -13.48 2.21 21.13
C ILE A 245 -13.07 0.78 21.47
N VAL A 246 -11.84 0.63 21.95
CA VAL A 246 -11.27 -0.63 22.40
C VAL A 246 -10.98 -0.48 23.90
N GLU A 247 -11.76 -1.17 24.73
CA GLU A 247 -11.55 -1.22 26.17
C GLU A 247 -10.87 -2.55 26.55
N LYS A 248 -10.04 -2.51 27.58
CA LYS A 248 -9.44 -3.70 28.20
C LYS A 248 -10.53 -4.58 28.83
N ILE A 249 -10.48 -5.89 28.60
CA ILE A 249 -11.19 -6.89 29.43
C ILE A 249 -10.28 -7.25 30.60
N ASP A 250 -10.80 -7.21 31.83
CA ASP A 250 -10.00 -7.46 33.05
C ASP A 250 -9.21 -8.77 32.96
N GLY A 251 -7.89 -8.69 33.21
CA GLY A 251 -6.98 -9.84 33.29
C GLY A 251 -5.93 -9.98 32.18
N SER A 252 -6.04 -9.28 31.05
CA SER A 252 -5.01 -9.31 29.99
C SER A 252 -3.93 -8.24 30.19
N GLN A 253 -2.67 -8.51 29.85
CA GLN A 253 -1.70 -7.43 29.64
C GLN A 253 -1.90 -6.91 28.21
N LEU A 254 -2.25 -5.62 28.07
CA LEU A 254 -2.13 -4.96 26.78
C LEU A 254 -0.67 -4.60 26.62
N ASP A 255 0.03 -5.34 25.76
CA ASP A 255 1.35 -4.93 25.30
C ASP A 255 1.19 -3.78 24.29
N ASP A 256 2.19 -2.89 24.21
CA ASP A 256 2.15 -1.72 23.30
C ASP A 256 1.97 -2.13 21.83
N THR A 257 2.25 -3.40 21.52
CA THR A 257 2.00 -4.07 20.24
C THR A 257 0.53 -4.07 19.81
N ILE A 258 -0.47 -4.00 20.71
CA ILE A 258 -1.89 -3.95 20.33
C ILE A 258 -2.28 -2.57 19.74
N VAL A 259 -1.50 -1.52 20.05
CA VAL A 259 -1.71 -0.18 19.48
C VAL A 259 -1.17 -0.13 18.04
N GLU A 260 -0.06 -0.83 17.76
CA GLU A 260 0.51 -0.96 16.42
C GLU A 260 -0.24 -2.00 15.58
N GLN A 261 -0.73 -3.05 16.22
CA GLN A 261 -1.57 -4.09 15.63
C GLN A 261 -3.03 -3.77 15.88
N THR A 262 -3.52 -2.75 15.18
CA THR A 262 -4.95 -2.61 14.96
C THR A 262 -5.44 -3.87 14.27
N GLU A 263 -5.97 -4.84 15.02
CA GLU A 263 -6.31 -6.20 14.56
C GLU A 263 -7.14 -6.18 13.28
N ASP A 264 -6.45 -6.16 12.14
CA ASP A 264 -6.99 -6.63 10.89
C ASP A 264 -7.01 -8.16 10.95
N THR A 265 -7.92 -8.77 10.19
CA THR A 265 -8.09 -10.22 10.18
C THR A 265 -6.77 -10.94 9.90
N VAL A 266 -5.88 -10.32 9.13
CA VAL A 266 -4.53 -10.82 8.83
C VAL A 266 -3.66 -10.92 10.08
N THR A 267 -3.65 -9.89 10.92
CA THR A 267 -2.89 -9.88 12.17
C THR A 267 -3.46 -10.88 13.19
N LEU A 268 -4.79 -11.05 13.21
CA LEU A 268 -5.44 -12.08 14.03
C LEU A 268 -5.01 -13.49 13.59
N LEU A 269 -4.93 -13.72 12.27
CA LEU A 269 -4.43 -14.97 11.69
C LEU A 269 -2.96 -15.20 12.03
N ASP A 270 -2.12 -14.15 11.98
CA ASP A 270 -0.71 -14.25 12.36
C ASP A 270 -0.54 -14.65 13.82
N LYS A 271 -1.24 -13.97 14.74
CA LYS A 271 -1.23 -14.31 16.17
C LYS A 271 -1.71 -15.74 16.41
N PHE A 272 -2.78 -16.15 15.73
CA PHE A 272 -3.29 -17.53 15.82
C PHE A 272 -2.21 -18.55 15.42
N VAL A 273 -1.43 -18.28 14.37
CA VAL A 273 -0.34 -19.18 13.96
C VAL A 273 0.84 -19.15 14.93
N ASP A 274 1.15 -17.98 15.49
CA ASP A 274 2.20 -17.87 16.52
C ASP A 274 1.86 -18.68 17.77
N ASP A 275 0.58 -18.74 18.14
CA ASP A 275 0.10 -19.48 19.30
C ASP A 275 -0.08 -21.00 19.04
N LEU A 276 0.00 -21.46 17.78
CA LEU A 276 -0.07 -22.88 17.46
C LEU A 276 1.15 -23.63 18.00
N GLU A 277 0.94 -24.66 18.83
CA GLU A 277 1.97 -25.66 19.13
C GLU A 277 2.08 -26.63 17.95
N THR A 278 3.07 -26.41 17.09
CA THR A 278 3.33 -27.24 15.91
C THR A 278 4.81 -27.28 15.59
N ASP A 279 5.28 -28.41 15.06
CA ASP A 279 6.64 -28.59 14.54
C ASP A 279 6.78 -28.08 13.09
N LEU A 280 5.69 -27.59 12.50
CA LEU A 280 5.67 -27.05 11.14
C LEU A 280 6.19 -25.61 11.11
N ASP A 281 6.68 -25.19 9.93
CA ASP A 281 7.16 -23.83 9.70
C ASP A 281 6.01 -22.81 9.80
N LYS A 282 5.97 -22.08 10.91
CA LYS A 282 4.95 -21.07 11.20
C LYS A 282 4.93 -19.94 10.18
N ASN A 283 6.08 -19.52 9.64
CA ASN A 283 6.13 -18.47 8.63
C ASN A 283 5.40 -18.92 7.36
N ARG A 284 5.63 -20.18 6.95
CA ARG A 284 4.97 -20.76 5.79
C ARG A 284 3.45 -20.91 5.98
N ILE A 285 2.99 -21.24 7.20
CA ILE A 285 1.56 -21.30 7.53
C ILE A 285 0.93 -19.91 7.47
N LYS A 286 1.59 -18.88 8.03
CA LYS A 286 1.14 -17.49 7.93
C LYS A 286 0.99 -17.06 6.48
N SER A 287 2.00 -17.29 5.65
CA SER A 287 1.95 -16.97 4.21
C SER A 287 0.76 -17.66 3.51
N LEU A 288 0.52 -18.94 3.79
CA LEU A 288 -0.62 -19.67 3.23
C LEU A 288 -1.98 -19.07 3.63
N LEU A 289 -2.18 -18.78 4.92
CA LEU A 289 -3.44 -18.21 5.42
C LEU A 289 -3.69 -16.80 4.85
N LYS A 290 -2.64 -15.98 4.77
CA LYS A 290 -2.73 -14.64 4.16
C LYS A 290 -3.10 -14.73 2.69
N ASN A 291 -2.46 -15.63 1.94
CA ASN A 291 -2.77 -15.85 0.53
C ASN A 291 -4.22 -16.32 0.34
N MET A 292 -4.69 -17.27 1.15
CA MET A 292 -6.08 -17.72 1.12
C MET A 292 -7.07 -16.59 1.45
N TYR A 293 -6.77 -15.76 2.45
CA TYR A 293 -7.61 -14.62 2.82
C TYR A 293 -7.68 -13.59 1.67
N LYS A 294 -6.52 -13.25 1.08
CA LYS A 294 -6.44 -12.36 -0.08
C LYS A 294 -7.24 -12.90 -1.26
N GLU A 295 -7.11 -14.18 -1.58
CA GLU A 295 -7.89 -14.82 -2.63
C GLU A 295 -9.40 -14.80 -2.36
N ALA A 296 -9.82 -15.01 -1.11
CA ALA A 296 -11.23 -14.95 -0.73
C ALA A 296 -11.82 -13.54 -0.90
N CYS A 297 -11.07 -12.50 -0.52
CA CYS A 297 -11.45 -11.11 -0.75
C CYS A 297 -11.56 -10.79 -2.26
N GLU A 298 -10.67 -11.32 -3.09
CA GLU A 298 -10.71 -11.16 -4.56
C GLU A 298 -11.85 -11.92 -5.27
N VAL A 299 -12.52 -12.86 -4.59
CA VAL A 299 -13.67 -13.62 -5.12
C VAL A 299 -15.02 -12.99 -4.75
N THR A 300 -15.07 -12.17 -3.70
CA THR A 300 -16.33 -11.71 -3.09
C THR A 300 -16.78 -10.32 -3.59
N ILE A 301 -16.22 -9.81 -4.68
CA ILE A 301 -16.62 -8.55 -5.34
C ILE A 301 -16.87 -8.79 -6.83
#